data_AF-A0A1Q1FI52-F1
#
_entry.id   AF-A0A1Q1FI52-F1
#
_cell.length_a   1.000
_cell.length_b   1.000
_cell.length_c   1.000
_cell.angle_alpha   90.00
_cell.angle_beta   90.00
_cell.angle_gamma   90.00
#
_symmetry.space_group_name_H-M   'P 1'
#
loop_
_entity.id
_entity.type
_entity.pdbx_description
1 polymer ?
#
loop_
_entity_poly.entity_id
_entity_poly.type
_entity_poly.pdbx_seq_one_letter_code
_entity_poly.pdbx_strand_id
1 'polypeptide(L)'
;MGQTTLDDDDLFDEAASEMREDVEESLGKAREALPEGDAIWDVDADNTLGVLNGLRSALDPGEAEDHLTDAKKWYTMGERADAFEDADDLAEEIETLDEVFADIEDAHEQVSDLASTVPELRGALDDAHAAAEDDAEGDAEAEADAEAEEAEAAD
;
A
#
# COMPACT_ATOMS: atom_id res chain seq x y z
N MET A 1 -55.80 18.45 -26.73
CA MET A 1 -54.69 18.22 -25.78
C MET A 1 -53.99 16.97 -26.26
N GLY A 2 -53.02 17.11 -27.19
CA GLY A 2 -52.14 16.01 -27.57
C GLY A 2 -51.09 15.93 -26.48
N GLN A 3 -51.27 14.97 -25.58
CA GLN A 3 -50.28 14.70 -24.54
C GLN A 3 -48.98 14.29 -25.25
N THR A 4 -47.91 14.98 -24.92
CA THR A 4 -46.52 14.69 -25.28
C THR A 4 -46.13 13.33 -24.69
N THR A 5 -46.40 12.25 -25.42
CA THR A 5 -45.79 10.93 -25.21
C THR A 5 -44.54 10.75 -26.09
N LEU A 6 -43.91 11.88 -26.45
CA LEU A 6 -42.48 11.93 -26.78
C LEU A 6 -41.79 12.01 -25.42
N ASP A 7 -40.99 11.07 -24.95
CA ASP A 7 -40.74 9.68 -25.32
C ASP A 7 -40.26 9.13 -23.96
N ASP A 8 -41.16 8.57 -23.14
CA ASP A 8 -40.75 8.08 -21.82
C ASP A 8 -39.63 7.03 -21.97
N ASP A 9 -39.69 6.21 -23.02
CA ASP A 9 -38.63 5.28 -23.42
C ASP A 9 -37.30 5.99 -23.75
N ASP A 10 -37.29 7.05 -24.58
CA ASP A 10 -36.04 7.80 -24.84
C ASP A 10 -35.46 8.44 -23.57
N LEU A 11 -36.30 8.84 -22.60
CA LEU A 11 -35.82 9.39 -21.32
C LEU A 11 -35.17 8.33 -20.42
N PHE A 12 -35.71 7.10 -20.43
CA PHE A 12 -35.10 5.98 -19.72
C PHE A 12 -33.79 5.54 -20.37
N ASP A 13 -33.71 5.54 -21.70
CA ASP A 13 -32.50 5.23 -22.44
C ASP A 13 -31.39 6.28 -22.20
N GLU A 14 -31.76 7.58 -22.16
CA GLU A 14 -30.82 8.66 -21.80
C GLU A 14 -30.32 8.49 -20.36
N ALA A 15 -31.22 8.22 -19.40
CA ALA A 15 -30.83 8.01 -18.01
C ALA A 15 -29.98 6.75 -17.80
N ALA A 16 -30.24 5.68 -18.56
CA ALA A 16 -29.42 4.47 -18.57
C ALA A 16 -28.02 4.76 -19.12
N SER A 17 -27.93 5.55 -20.19
CA SER A 17 -26.66 6.00 -20.76
C SER A 17 -25.87 6.88 -19.78
N GLU A 18 -26.53 7.80 -19.07
CA GLU A 18 -25.92 8.65 -18.04
C GLU A 18 -25.36 7.80 -16.88
N MET A 19 -26.13 6.84 -16.37
CA MET A 19 -25.65 5.94 -15.31
C MET A 19 -24.47 5.08 -15.76
N ARG A 20 -24.43 4.69 -17.03
CA ARG A 20 -23.27 3.99 -17.60
C ARG A 20 -22.04 4.89 -17.64
N GLU A 21 -22.20 6.11 -18.13
CA GLU A 21 -21.11 7.09 -18.20
C GLU A 21 -20.54 7.38 -16.80
N ASP A 22 -21.39 7.49 -15.78
CA ASP A 22 -20.96 7.68 -14.38
C ASP A 22 -20.08 6.51 -13.87
N VAL A 23 -20.43 5.27 -14.22
CA VAL A 23 -19.62 4.08 -13.88
C VAL A 23 -18.28 4.14 -14.60
N GLU A 24 -18.30 4.33 -15.92
CA GLU A 24 -17.09 4.35 -16.76
C GLU A 24 -16.14 5.51 -16.38
N GLU A 25 -16.68 6.69 -16.07
CA GLU A 25 -15.90 7.84 -15.59
C GLU A 25 -15.25 7.51 -14.24
N SER A 26 -16.00 6.91 -13.31
CA SER A 26 -15.48 6.53 -11.99
C SER A 26 -14.38 5.47 -12.11
N LEU A 27 -14.56 4.47 -12.98
CA LEU A 27 -13.53 3.47 -13.27
C LEU A 27 -12.29 4.07 -13.93
N GLY A 28 -12.47 5.04 -14.84
CA GLY A 28 -11.38 5.79 -15.45
C GLY A 28 -10.55 6.54 -14.41
N LYS A 29 -11.22 7.28 -13.51
CA LYS A 29 -10.56 8.01 -12.43
C LYS A 29 -9.84 7.09 -11.44
N ALA A 30 -10.46 5.96 -11.09
CA ALA A 30 -9.82 4.97 -10.22
C ALA A 30 -8.50 4.46 -10.83
N ARG A 31 -8.48 4.16 -12.13
CA ARG A 31 -7.25 3.74 -12.84
C ARG A 31 -6.20 4.84 -12.93
N GLU A 32 -6.60 6.08 -13.15
CA GLU A 32 -5.68 7.21 -13.23
C GLU A 32 -5.05 7.53 -11.86
N ALA A 33 -5.77 7.28 -10.77
CA ALA A 33 -5.28 7.45 -9.42
C ALA A 33 -4.33 6.33 -8.97
N LEU A 34 -4.40 5.14 -9.56
CA LEU A 34 -3.49 4.05 -9.23
C LEU A 34 -2.04 4.36 -9.62
N PRO A 35 -1.05 3.91 -8.83
CA PRO A 35 0.35 4.11 -9.17
C PRO A 35 0.71 3.36 -10.47
N GLU A 36 1.50 4.01 -11.32
CA GLU A 36 2.06 3.36 -12.51
C GLU A 36 3.04 2.25 -12.10
N GLY A 37 3.06 1.14 -12.86
CA GLY A 37 3.93 0.00 -12.55
C GLY A 37 5.43 0.35 -12.53
N ASP A 38 5.87 1.31 -13.34
CA ASP A 38 7.26 1.79 -13.35
C ASP A 38 7.62 2.57 -12.08
N ALA A 39 6.66 3.26 -11.44
CA ALA A 39 6.89 4.06 -10.24
C ALA A 39 7.37 3.21 -9.04
N ILE A 40 6.99 1.93 -9.00
CA ILE A 40 7.43 0.96 -7.99
C ILE A 40 8.93 0.65 -8.12
N TRP A 41 9.47 0.68 -9.35
CA TRP A 41 10.85 0.34 -9.64
C TRP A 41 11.80 1.53 -9.55
N ASP A 42 11.28 2.76 -9.67
CA ASP A 42 12.05 4.01 -9.73
C ASP A 42 12.36 4.62 -8.34
N VAL A 43 12.30 3.82 -7.27
CA VAL A 43 12.63 4.28 -5.91
C VAL A 43 14.15 4.48 -5.76
N ASP A 44 14.59 5.74 -5.68
CA ASP A 44 15.99 6.11 -5.53
C ASP A 44 16.35 6.45 -4.07
N ALA A 45 17.13 5.58 -3.42
CA ALA A 45 17.62 5.80 -2.06
C ALA A 45 18.92 5.04 -1.75
N ASP A 46 19.80 5.68 -0.98
CA ASP A 46 21.12 5.14 -0.62
C ASP A 46 21.12 4.17 0.58
N ASN A 47 19.97 3.91 1.18
CA ASN A 47 19.86 3.05 2.36
C ASN A 47 18.52 2.31 2.41
N THR A 48 18.49 1.17 3.12
CA THR A 48 17.32 0.28 3.21
C THR A 48 16.06 0.99 3.70
N LEU A 49 16.15 1.87 4.69
CA LEU A 49 14.98 2.61 5.19
C LEU A 49 14.47 3.61 4.15
N GLY A 50 15.37 4.27 3.41
CA GLY A 50 15.00 5.13 2.30
C GLY A 50 14.23 4.36 1.22
N VAL A 51 14.72 3.18 0.83
CA VAL A 51 14.05 2.32 -0.15
C VAL A 51 12.67 1.88 0.35
N LEU A 52 12.56 1.43 1.61
CA LEU A 52 11.28 0.99 2.17
C LEU A 52 10.26 2.12 2.28
N ASN A 53 10.68 3.32 2.71
CA ASN A 53 9.78 4.47 2.77
C ASN A 53 9.38 4.97 1.38
N GLY A 54 10.30 4.93 0.41
CA GLY A 54 10.00 5.26 -0.98
C GLY A 54 9.02 4.27 -1.60
N LEU A 55 9.25 2.97 -1.42
CA LEU A 55 8.34 1.92 -1.87
C LEU A 55 6.97 2.02 -1.21
N ARG A 56 6.91 2.30 0.10
CA ARG A 56 5.66 2.57 0.80
C ARG A 56 4.90 3.72 0.14
N SER A 57 5.56 4.84 -0.14
CA SER A 57 4.90 5.97 -0.80
C SER A 57 4.49 5.68 -2.24
N ALA A 58 5.23 4.82 -2.95
CA ALA A 58 4.91 4.43 -4.33
C ALA A 58 3.72 3.47 -4.42
N LEU A 59 3.40 2.75 -3.34
CA LEU A 59 2.26 1.84 -3.23
C LEU A 59 1.03 2.49 -2.58
N ASP A 60 1.04 3.80 -2.32
CA ASP A 60 -0.14 4.50 -1.82
C ASP A 60 -1.18 4.62 -2.95
N PRO A 61 -2.38 4.01 -2.82
CA PRO A 61 -3.38 4.04 -3.88
C PRO A 61 -4.12 5.39 -3.99
N GLY A 62 -3.87 6.35 -3.09
CA GLY A 62 -4.42 7.70 -3.18
C GLY A 62 -5.95 7.74 -3.20
N GLU A 63 -6.54 8.42 -4.20
CA GLU A 63 -8.00 8.57 -4.36
C GLU A 63 -8.64 7.40 -5.13
N ALA A 64 -7.88 6.36 -5.50
CA ALA A 64 -8.40 5.25 -6.29
C ALA A 64 -9.54 4.48 -5.58
N GLU A 65 -9.45 4.32 -4.26
CA GLU A 65 -10.46 3.64 -3.44
C GLU A 65 -11.83 4.34 -3.52
N ASP A 66 -11.82 5.67 -3.38
CA ASP A 66 -13.01 6.49 -3.39
C ASP A 66 -13.71 6.39 -4.76
N HIS A 67 -12.93 6.45 -5.84
CA HIS A 67 -13.44 6.31 -7.20
C HIS A 67 -13.97 4.89 -7.50
N LEU A 68 -13.30 3.84 -7.03
CA LEU A 68 -13.78 2.47 -7.17
C LEU A 68 -15.09 2.25 -6.40
N THR A 69 -15.17 2.82 -5.21
CA THR A 69 -16.39 2.79 -4.40
C THR A 69 -17.54 3.52 -5.09
N ASP A 70 -17.28 4.65 -5.75
CA ASP A 70 -18.28 5.37 -6.53
C ASP A 70 -18.71 4.58 -7.78
N ALA A 71 -17.79 3.94 -8.50
CA ALA A 71 -18.11 3.03 -9.60
C ALA A 71 -19.04 1.89 -9.14
N LYS A 72 -18.72 1.24 -8.02
CA LYS A 72 -19.56 0.20 -7.40
C LYS A 72 -20.95 0.71 -7.02
N LYS A 73 -21.07 1.94 -6.50
CA LYS A 73 -22.37 2.55 -6.17
C LYS A 73 -23.20 2.76 -7.43
N TRP A 74 -22.65 3.39 -8.46
CA TRP A 74 -23.36 3.64 -9.71
C TRP A 74 -23.75 2.35 -10.42
N TYR A 75 -22.84 1.36 -10.45
CA TYR A 75 -23.11 0.05 -11.00
C TYR A 75 -24.29 -0.63 -10.28
N THR A 76 -24.27 -0.69 -8.94
CA THR A 76 -25.37 -1.32 -8.19
C THR A 76 -26.69 -0.54 -8.25
N MET A 77 -26.65 0.76 -8.56
CA MET A 77 -27.84 1.57 -8.83
C MET A 77 -28.41 1.23 -10.22
N GLY A 78 -27.56 1.17 -11.25
CA GLY A 78 -27.94 0.86 -12.62
C GLY A 78 -28.37 -0.58 -12.85
N GLU A 79 -27.68 -1.56 -12.25
CA GLU A 79 -28.05 -2.97 -12.34
C GLU A 79 -29.47 -3.22 -11.77
N ARG A 80 -29.79 -2.61 -10.63
CA ARG A 80 -31.15 -2.69 -10.03
C ARG A 80 -32.23 -2.02 -10.86
N ALA A 81 -31.84 -1.05 -11.67
CA ALA A 81 -32.72 -0.35 -12.58
C ALA A 81 -32.84 -1.04 -13.96
N ASP A 82 -32.13 -2.16 -14.18
CA ASP A 82 -32.02 -2.83 -15.49
C ASP A 82 -31.46 -1.87 -16.56
N ALA A 83 -30.55 -0.98 -16.17
CA ALA A 83 -30.02 0.10 -17.01
C ALA A 83 -28.88 -0.35 -17.94
N PHE A 84 -28.34 -1.56 -17.77
CA PHE A 84 -27.18 -2.03 -18.51
C PHE A 84 -27.52 -3.28 -19.31
N GLU A 85 -27.16 -3.28 -20.60
CA GLU A 85 -27.27 -4.46 -21.47
C GLU A 85 -26.11 -5.46 -21.23
N ASP A 86 -25.02 -4.97 -20.66
CA ASP A 86 -23.71 -5.59 -20.45
C ASP A 86 -23.26 -5.46 -18.99
N ALA A 87 -24.20 -5.58 -18.05
CA ALA A 87 -23.92 -5.51 -16.61
C ALA A 87 -22.80 -6.47 -16.17
N ASP A 88 -22.76 -7.68 -16.76
CA ASP A 88 -21.73 -8.68 -16.45
C ASP A 88 -20.32 -8.21 -16.83
N ASP A 89 -20.16 -7.51 -17.97
CA ASP A 89 -18.86 -6.99 -18.41
C ASP A 89 -18.37 -5.87 -17.48
N LEU A 90 -19.26 -4.97 -17.06
CA LEU A 90 -18.96 -3.92 -16.07
C LEU A 90 -18.61 -4.50 -14.70
N ALA A 91 -19.31 -5.56 -14.28
CA ALA A 91 -19.02 -6.25 -13.02
C ALA A 91 -17.62 -6.90 -13.04
N GLU A 92 -17.24 -7.57 -14.12
CA GLU A 92 -15.90 -8.17 -14.28
C GLU A 92 -14.81 -7.09 -14.27
N GLU A 93 -15.08 -5.93 -14.89
CA GLU A 93 -14.15 -4.79 -14.90
C GLU A 93 -13.96 -4.19 -13.50
N ILE A 94 -15.04 -4.02 -12.74
CA ILE A 94 -15.01 -3.58 -11.34
C ILE A 94 -14.26 -4.59 -10.47
N GLU A 95 -14.54 -5.88 -10.60
CA GLU A 95 -13.90 -6.94 -9.81
C GLU A 95 -12.40 -7.00 -10.08
N THR A 96 -11.99 -6.93 -11.36
CA THR A 96 -10.57 -6.89 -11.74
C THR A 96 -9.85 -5.72 -11.10
N LEU A 97 -10.47 -4.54 -11.08
CA LEU A 97 -9.86 -3.35 -10.48
C LEU A 97 -9.80 -3.43 -8.95
N ASP A 98 -10.82 -4.04 -8.33
CA ASP A 98 -10.88 -4.29 -6.89
C ASP A 98 -9.80 -5.26 -6.42
N GLU A 99 -9.54 -6.33 -7.18
CA GLU A 99 -8.45 -7.27 -6.90
C GLU A 99 -7.09 -6.57 -6.95
N VAL A 100 -6.86 -5.74 -7.98
CA VAL A 100 -5.61 -4.95 -8.09
C VAL A 100 -5.45 -4.00 -6.91
N PHE A 101 -6.53 -3.35 -6.49
CA PHE A 101 -6.51 -2.44 -5.34
C PHE A 101 -6.17 -3.19 -4.05
N ALA A 102 -6.82 -4.33 -3.79
CA ALA A 102 -6.55 -5.15 -2.61
C ALA A 102 -5.09 -5.64 -2.58
N ASP A 103 -4.54 -6.07 -3.73
CA ASP A 103 -3.14 -6.48 -3.83
C ASP A 103 -2.17 -5.32 -3.50
N ILE A 104 -2.50 -4.09 -3.91
CA ILE A 104 -1.70 -2.89 -3.60
C ILE A 104 -1.76 -2.56 -2.10
N GLU A 105 -2.95 -2.60 -1.49
CA GLU A 105 -3.12 -2.37 -0.05
C GLU A 105 -2.34 -3.40 0.78
N ASP A 106 -2.47 -4.68 0.44
CA ASP A 106 -1.75 -5.77 1.09
C ASP A 106 -0.23 -5.56 0.99
N ALA A 107 0.26 -5.14 -0.17
CA ALA A 107 1.68 -4.83 -0.37
C ALA A 107 2.11 -3.60 0.44
N HIS A 108 1.30 -2.53 0.45
CA HIS A 108 1.56 -1.31 1.21
C HIS A 108 1.64 -1.57 2.72
N GLU A 109 0.75 -2.40 3.27
CA GLU A 109 0.77 -2.83 4.67
C GLU A 109 2.04 -3.62 4.98
N GLN A 110 2.37 -4.62 4.16
CA GLN A 110 3.59 -5.43 4.34
C GLN A 110 4.87 -4.58 4.33
N VAL A 111 4.96 -3.60 3.44
CA VAL A 111 6.11 -2.68 3.39
C VAL A 111 6.14 -1.77 4.61
N SER A 112 4.98 -1.30 5.09
CA SER A 112 4.87 -0.46 6.29
C SER A 112 5.30 -1.21 7.56
N ASP A 113 4.91 -2.47 7.69
CA ASP A 113 5.32 -3.35 8.79
C ASP A 113 6.83 -3.62 8.75
N LEU A 114 7.37 -3.89 7.55
CA LEU A 114 8.80 -4.09 7.37
C LEU A 114 9.61 -2.82 7.68
N ALA A 115 9.12 -1.66 7.25
CA ALA A 115 9.72 -0.36 7.54
C ALA A 115 9.76 -0.05 9.05
N SER A 116 8.82 -0.62 9.83
CA SER A 116 8.78 -0.50 11.30
C SER A 116 9.69 -1.52 11.99
N THR A 117 9.75 -2.75 11.48
CA THR A 117 10.53 -3.86 12.06
C THR A 117 12.04 -3.68 11.89
N VAL A 118 12.49 -3.14 10.75
CA VAL A 118 13.92 -3.02 10.43
C VAL A 118 14.68 -2.09 11.41
N PRO A 119 14.17 -0.89 11.77
CA PRO A 119 14.79 -0.05 12.80
C PRO A 119 14.89 -0.73 14.18
N GLU A 120 13.85 -1.46 14.59
CA GLU A 120 13.83 -2.17 15.88
C GLU A 120 14.90 -3.26 15.91
N LEU A 121 15.01 -4.05 14.83
CA LEU A 121 16.05 -5.06 14.69
C LEU A 121 17.45 -4.46 14.76
N ARG A 122 17.67 -3.31 14.10
CA ARG A 122 18.95 -2.60 14.18
C ARG A 122 19.29 -2.24 15.63
N GLY A 123 18.34 -1.66 16.36
CA GLY A 123 18.55 -1.33 17.78
C GLY A 123 18.92 -2.55 18.62
N ALA A 124 18.19 -3.66 18.46
CA ALA A 124 18.49 -4.90 19.17
C ALA A 124 19.88 -5.47 18.84
N LEU A 125 20.34 -5.33 17.59
CA LEU A 125 21.68 -5.74 17.19
C LEU A 125 22.77 -4.82 17.76
N ASP A 126 22.54 -3.50 17.77
CA ASP A 126 23.47 -2.53 18.35
C ASP A 126 23.62 -2.79 19.87
N ASP A 127 22.51 -3.04 20.58
CA ASP A 127 22.50 -3.40 22.01
C ASP A 127 23.25 -4.71 22.29
N ALA A 128 23.04 -5.73 21.45
CA ALA A 128 23.71 -7.02 21.61
C ALA A 128 25.24 -6.93 21.41
N HIS A 129 25.71 -6.06 20.52
CA HIS A 129 27.15 -5.82 20.32
C HIS A 129 27.74 -4.97 21.46
N ALA A 130 27.01 -3.95 21.92
CA ALA A 130 27.46 -3.13 23.05
C ALA A 130 27.64 -3.97 24.33
N ALA A 131 26.72 -4.90 24.60
CA ALA A 131 26.86 -5.84 25.72
C ALA A 131 28.10 -6.73 25.62
N ALA A 132 28.47 -7.15 24.40
CA ALA A 132 29.67 -7.96 24.17
C ALA A 132 30.98 -7.17 24.33
N GLU A 133 30.98 -5.86 24.03
CA GLU A 133 32.14 -4.98 24.25
C GLU A 133 32.33 -4.67 25.75
N ASP A 134 31.25 -4.45 26.50
CA ASP A 134 31.30 -4.20 27.95
C ASP A 134 31.80 -5.43 28.75
N ASP A 135 31.42 -6.65 28.33
CA ASP A 135 31.97 -7.91 28.87
C ASP A 135 33.47 -8.10 28.52
N ALA A 136 33.95 -7.59 27.38
CA ALA A 136 35.35 -7.71 26.97
C ALA A 136 36.28 -6.70 27.68
N GLU A 137 35.79 -5.48 27.98
CA GLU A 137 36.55 -4.49 28.77
C GLU A 137 36.64 -4.90 30.25
N GLY A 138 35.63 -5.60 30.79
CA GLY A 138 35.66 -6.14 32.16
C GLY A 138 36.67 -7.28 32.39
N ASP A 139 37.00 -8.06 31.35
CA ASP A 139 37.98 -9.16 31.43
C ASP A 139 39.43 -8.65 31.24
N ALA A 140 39.63 -7.56 30.49
CA ALA A 140 40.95 -6.97 30.28
C ALA A 140 41.54 -6.28 31.53
N GLU A 141 40.71 -5.78 32.45
CA GLU A 141 41.19 -5.23 33.73
C GLU A 141 41.51 -6.32 34.77
N ALA A 142 40.95 -7.53 34.63
CA ALA A 142 41.24 -8.66 35.53
C ALA A 142 42.59 -9.33 35.22
N GLU A 143 43.01 -9.36 33.96
CA GLU A 143 44.31 -9.93 33.54
C GLU A 143 45.49 -9.00 33.86
N ALA A 144 45.28 -7.67 33.91
CA ALA A 144 46.33 -6.70 34.24
C ALA A 144 46.68 -6.65 35.75
N ASP A 145 45.74 -7.02 36.63
CA ASP A 145 45.97 -7.08 38.08
C ASP A 145 46.66 -8.41 38.50
N ALA A 146 46.45 -9.49 37.72
CA ALA A 146 47.07 -10.79 37.97
C ALA A 146 48.58 -10.83 37.67
N GLU A 147 49.07 -10.08 36.66
CA GLU A 147 50.50 -10.00 36.36
C GLU A 147 51.28 -9.10 37.35
N ALA A 148 50.59 -8.24 38.11
CA ALA A 148 51.22 -7.37 39.11
C ALA A 148 51.54 -8.11 40.43
N GLU A 149 50.73 -9.10 40.82
CA GLU A 149 50.94 -9.88 42.06
C GLU A 149 52.02 -10.98 41.93
N GLU A 150 52.30 -11.51 40.72
CA GLU A 150 53.37 -12.51 40.53
C GLU A 150 54.79 -11.90 40.60
N ALA A 151 54.93 -10.58 40.40
CA ALA A 151 56.22 -9.89 40.46
C ALA A 151 56.70 -9.57 41.89
N GLU A 152 55.79 -9.47 42.88
CA GLU A 152 56.14 -9.25 44.30
C GLU A 152 56.43 -10.54 45.08
N ALA A 153 56.17 -11.72 44.50
CA ALA A 153 56.39 -13.01 45.17
C ALA A 153 57.80 -13.62 44.92
N ALA A 154 58.66 -12.96 44.15
CA ALA A 154 59.94 -13.49 43.68
C ALA A 154 61.21 -12.82 44.25
N ASP A 155 61.10 -11.89 45.23
CA ASP A 155 62.26 -11.28 45.94
C ASP A 155 62.46 -11.84 47.36
#